data_AF-A0A317ZQN4-F1
#
_entry.id   AF-A0A317ZQN4-F1
#
_cell.length_a   1.000
_cell.length_b   1.000
_cell.length_c   1.000
_cell.angle_alpha   90.00
_cell.angle_beta   90.00
_cell.angle_gamma   90.00
#
_symmetry.space_group_name_H-M   'P 1'
#
loop_
_entity.id
_entity.type
_entity.pdbx_description
1 polymer ?
#
loop_
_entity_poly.entity_id
_entity_poly.type
_entity_poly.pdbx_seq_one_letter_code
_entity_poly.pdbx_strand_id
1 'polypeptide(L)'
;MKLRSAILFATLAFALAGCTSYADVQPGYQDHLDSRADYEQSEEYLEAEGDYYAGQQRADDFATSGWQCYWDPTMNDDWHDDYQCSDGVNNDRPYLIPDDSFVEGWELDAAVAEYEASLNQ
;
A
#
# COMPACT_ATOMS: atom_id res chain seq x y z
N MET A 1 -52.80 -16.07 -48.66
CA MET A 1 -53.00 -15.48 -47.31
C MET A 1 -51.69 -15.69 -46.55
N LYS A 2 -50.78 -14.70 -46.48
CA LYS A 2 -50.63 -13.68 -45.40
C LYS A 2 -50.66 -14.35 -44.00
N LEU A 3 -49.70 -14.25 -43.10
CA LEU A 3 -48.70 -13.22 -42.82
C LEU A 3 -47.40 -13.82 -42.25
N ARG A 4 -46.29 -13.13 -42.53
CA ARG A 4 -44.99 -13.23 -41.85
C ARG A 4 -45.10 -12.49 -40.51
N SER A 5 -44.64 -13.09 -39.41
CA SER A 5 -44.42 -12.42 -38.12
C SER A 5 -42.95 -12.66 -37.73
N ALA A 6 -42.06 -11.75 -38.10
CA ALA A 6 -41.68 -10.54 -37.36
C ALA A 6 -40.65 -10.86 -36.26
N ILE A 7 -39.39 -10.76 -36.67
CA ILE A 7 -38.19 -10.73 -35.83
C ILE A 7 -38.28 -9.48 -34.94
N LEU A 8 -38.37 -9.67 -33.63
CA LEU A 8 -38.22 -8.58 -32.66
C LEU A 8 -36.75 -8.50 -32.26
N PHE A 9 -36.02 -7.62 -32.93
CA PHE A 9 -34.75 -7.08 -32.48
C PHE A 9 -35.02 -6.23 -31.23
N ALA A 10 -34.69 -6.77 -30.05
CA ALA A 10 -34.52 -5.94 -28.86
C ALA A 10 -33.06 -5.46 -28.85
N THR A 11 -32.78 -4.40 -29.62
CA THR A 11 -31.54 -3.63 -29.49
C THR A 11 -31.55 -2.96 -28.13
N LEU A 12 -30.78 -3.51 -27.18
CA LEU A 12 -30.51 -2.87 -25.90
C LEU A 12 -29.56 -1.69 -26.18
N ALA A 13 -30.14 -0.52 -26.48
CA ALA A 13 -29.39 0.73 -26.51
C ALA A 13 -29.03 1.09 -25.08
N PHE A 14 -27.83 0.72 -24.64
CA PHE A 14 -27.21 1.34 -23.46
C PHE A 14 -26.94 2.79 -23.83
N ALA A 15 -27.86 3.66 -23.42
CA ALA A 15 -27.61 5.09 -23.39
C ALA A 15 -26.39 5.30 -22.49
N LEU A 16 -25.29 5.74 -23.11
CA LEU A 16 -24.20 6.38 -22.39
C LEU A 16 -24.82 7.56 -21.65
N ALA A 17 -25.14 7.37 -20.38
CA ALA A 17 -25.23 8.47 -19.44
C ALA A 17 -23.81 9.04 -19.40
N GLY A 18 -23.56 10.01 -20.29
CA GLY A 18 -22.37 10.84 -20.22
C GLY A 18 -22.32 11.38 -18.80
N CYS A 19 -21.21 11.10 -18.12
CA CYS A 19 -20.82 11.85 -16.94
C CYS A 19 -20.70 13.32 -17.40
N THR A 20 -21.79 14.07 -17.28
CA THR A 20 -21.74 15.52 -17.32
C THR A 20 -20.97 15.92 -16.07
N SER A 21 -19.66 16.08 -16.23
CA SER A 21 -18.85 16.77 -15.23
C SER A 21 -19.43 18.17 -15.13
N TYR A 22 -20.05 18.45 -13.99
CA TYR A 22 -20.56 19.76 -13.63
C TYR A 22 -19.37 20.70 -13.46
N ALA A 23 -18.84 21.20 -14.59
CA ALA A 23 -17.83 22.24 -14.62
C ALA A 23 -18.54 23.60 -14.51
N ASP A 24 -19.13 23.85 -13.34
CA ASP A 24 -19.39 25.22 -12.89
C ASP A 24 -18.03 25.79 -12.50
N VAL A 25 -17.28 26.30 -13.49
CA VAL A 25 -16.05 27.04 -13.26
C VAL A 25 -16.45 28.33 -12.56
N GLN A 26 -16.25 28.38 -11.24
CA GLN A 26 -16.49 29.59 -10.47
C GLN A 26 -15.66 30.74 -11.06
N PRO A 27 -16.23 31.96 -11.19
CA PRO A 27 -15.46 33.12 -11.62
C PRO A 27 -14.36 33.37 -10.59
N GLY A 28 -13.10 33.23 -11.01
CA GLY A 28 -11.92 33.35 -10.15
C GLY A 28 -10.98 32.15 -10.18
N TYR A 29 -11.43 30.98 -10.67
CA TYR A 29 -10.58 29.77 -10.69
C TYR A 29 -9.36 29.89 -11.62
N GLN A 30 -9.48 30.68 -12.69
CA GLN A 30 -8.38 30.92 -13.62
C GLN A 30 -7.27 31.79 -13.00
N ASP A 31 -7.63 32.73 -12.12
CA ASP A 31 -6.69 33.62 -11.41
C ASP A 31 -5.78 32.84 -10.44
N HIS A 32 -6.31 31.73 -9.90
CA HIS A 32 -5.57 30.81 -9.03
C HIS A 32 -4.60 29.89 -9.78
N LEU A 33 -4.85 29.60 -11.07
CA LEU A 33 -3.96 28.77 -11.88
C LEU A 33 -2.71 29.54 -12.33
N ASP A 34 -2.84 30.82 -12.68
CA ASP A 34 -1.69 31.68 -13.00
C ASP A 34 -0.84 31.96 -11.74
N SER A 35 -1.46 32.04 -10.56
CA SER A 35 -0.74 32.19 -9.28
C SER A 35 -0.05 30.91 -8.79
N ARG A 36 -0.39 29.74 -9.35
CA ARG A 36 0.22 28.44 -8.98
C ARG A 36 1.55 28.20 -9.70
N ALA A 37 1.79 28.86 -10.82
CA ALA A 37 3.06 28.80 -11.53
C ALA A 37 4.20 29.56 -10.82
N ASP A 38 3.85 30.51 -9.94
CA ASP A 38 4.79 31.34 -9.17
C ASP A 38 5.00 30.84 -7.72
N TYR A 39 4.42 29.69 -7.35
CA TYR A 39 4.75 29.04 -6.08
C TYR A 39 6.11 28.36 -6.24
N GLU A 40 7.17 29.05 -5.82
CA GLU A 40 8.44 28.40 -5.50
C GLU A 40 8.15 27.34 -4.45
N GLN A 41 8.04 26.08 -4.88
CA GLN A 41 7.83 24.95 -4.01
C GLN A 41 9.06 24.85 -3.12
N SER A 42 8.89 25.08 -1.81
CA SER A 42 10.02 25.04 -0.89
C SER A 42 10.61 23.63 -0.87
N GLU A 43 11.94 23.54 -0.83
CA GLU A 43 12.67 22.27 -0.70
C GLU A 43 12.14 21.43 0.47
N GLU A 44 11.70 22.07 1.56
CA GLU A 44 11.06 21.44 2.72
C GLU A 44 9.75 20.69 2.38
N TYR A 45 8.94 21.22 1.45
CA TYR A 45 7.71 20.55 1.00
C TYR A 45 8.01 19.40 0.03
N LEU A 46 9.03 19.56 -0.83
CA LEU A 46 9.52 18.49 -1.70
C LEU A 46 10.14 17.34 -0.91
N GLU A 47 10.84 17.62 0.19
CA GLU A 47 11.41 16.63 1.10
C GLU A 47 10.30 15.82 1.80
N ALA A 48 9.25 16.50 2.28
CA ALA A 48 8.10 15.84 2.90
C ALA A 48 7.28 14.97 1.91
N GLU A 49 7.12 15.39 0.65
CA GLU A 49 6.52 14.53 -0.39
C GLU A 49 7.45 13.38 -0.79
N GLY A 50 8.77 13.62 -0.81
CA GLY A 50 9.79 12.59 -1.03
C GLY A 50 9.71 11.47 0.01
N ASP A 51 9.53 11.81 1.28
CA ASP A 51 9.37 10.84 2.38
C ASP A 51 8.13 9.96 2.20
N TYR A 52 7.02 10.51 1.68
CA TYR A 52 5.81 9.75 1.41
C TYR A 52 6.01 8.69 0.33
N TYR A 53 6.63 9.05 -0.80
CA TYR A 53 6.91 8.10 -1.88
C TYR A 53 8.07 7.15 -1.56
N ALA A 54 9.02 7.54 -0.71
CA ALA A 54 10.09 6.66 -0.23
C ALA A 54 9.56 5.52 0.65
N GLY A 55 8.50 5.77 1.44
CA GLY A 55 7.79 4.73 2.19
C GLY A 55 7.10 3.72 1.26
N GLN A 56 6.57 4.19 0.13
CA GLN A 56 5.90 3.35 -0.85
C GLN A 56 6.87 2.46 -1.65
N GLN A 57 8.04 3.00 -2.02
CA GLN A 57 9.10 2.20 -2.67
C GLN A 57 9.63 1.07 -1.78
N ARG A 58 9.79 1.31 -0.47
CA ARG A 58 10.19 0.25 0.47
C ARG A 58 9.22 -0.93 0.42
N ALA A 59 7.91 -0.68 0.47
CA ALA A 59 6.89 -1.73 0.46
C ALA A 59 6.91 -2.58 -0.84
N ASP A 60 7.13 -1.95 -2.00
CA ASP A 60 7.25 -2.66 -3.27
C ASP A 60 8.55 -3.48 -3.37
N ASP A 61 9.65 -2.99 -2.77
CA ASP A 61 10.92 -3.72 -2.68
C ASP A 61 10.81 -4.96 -1.76
N PHE A 62 10.02 -4.87 -0.68
CA PHE A 62 9.70 -6.01 0.19
C PHE A 62 8.98 -7.13 -0.59
N ALA A 63 8.00 -6.78 -1.43
CA ALA A 63 7.22 -7.76 -2.18
C ALA A 63 8.03 -8.58 -3.22
N THR A 64 9.21 -8.09 -3.63
CA THR A 64 10.04 -8.73 -4.67
C THR A 64 11.21 -9.53 -4.09
N SER A 65 11.52 -9.37 -2.81
CA SER A 65 12.79 -9.83 -2.21
C SER A 65 12.68 -11.08 -1.31
N GLY A 66 11.48 -11.66 -1.18
CA GLY A 66 11.21 -12.79 -0.29
C GLY A 66 10.69 -12.33 1.07
N TRP A 67 10.71 -13.24 2.05
CA TRP A 67 10.37 -12.89 3.43
C TRP A 67 11.46 -12.00 4.02
N GLN A 68 11.05 -10.93 4.70
CA GLN A 68 11.94 -10.11 5.50
C GLN A 68 11.31 -9.88 6.87
N CYS A 69 12.15 -9.90 7.90
CA CYS A 69 11.75 -9.67 9.27
C CYS A 69 12.26 -8.32 9.77
N TYR A 70 11.44 -7.66 10.56
CA TYR A 70 11.75 -6.36 11.13
C TYR A 70 11.25 -6.28 12.58
N TRP A 71 11.96 -5.46 13.37
CA TRP A 71 11.58 -5.15 14.73
C TRP A 71 10.24 -4.40 14.73
N ASP A 72 9.21 -5.01 15.32
CA ASP A 72 7.85 -4.49 15.41
C ASP A 72 7.25 -4.91 16.76
N PRO A 73 7.66 -4.27 17.86
CA PRO A 73 7.37 -4.73 19.20
C PRO A 73 5.87 -4.66 19.51
N THR A 74 5.36 -5.71 20.14
CA THR A 74 3.93 -5.82 20.49
C THR A 74 3.57 -4.97 21.71
N MET A 75 4.58 -4.43 22.41
CA MET A 75 4.44 -3.62 23.62
C MET A 75 3.72 -4.36 24.76
N ASN A 76 3.76 -5.69 24.74
CA ASN A 76 3.36 -6.52 25.86
C ASN A 76 4.58 -6.77 26.78
N ASP A 77 4.44 -7.65 27.77
CA ASP A 77 5.55 -8.06 28.67
C ASP A 77 6.30 -9.30 28.13
N ASP A 78 6.23 -9.57 26.82
CA ASP A 78 6.73 -10.77 26.16
C ASP A 78 7.50 -10.43 24.87
N TRP A 79 8.81 -10.22 25.02
CA TRP A 79 9.69 -9.83 23.90
C TRP A 79 9.90 -10.95 22.86
N HIS A 80 9.42 -12.17 23.10
CA HIS A 80 9.62 -13.31 22.21
C HIS A 80 8.82 -13.16 20.90
N ASP A 81 7.82 -12.28 20.87
CA ASP A 81 6.97 -11.99 19.71
C ASP A 81 7.17 -10.59 19.10
N ASP A 82 8.25 -9.89 19.46
CA ASP A 82 8.52 -8.50 19.02
C ASP A 82 9.02 -8.37 17.58
N TYR A 83 9.20 -9.48 16.86
CA TYR A 83 9.59 -9.48 15.45
C TYR A 83 8.41 -9.83 14.53
N GLN A 84 8.26 -9.08 13.45
CA GLN A 84 7.27 -9.35 12.39
C GLN A 84 7.99 -9.63 11.08
N CYS A 85 7.64 -10.74 10.44
CA CYS A 85 8.10 -11.09 9.11
C CYS A 85 6.99 -10.88 8.07
N SER A 86 7.36 -10.43 6.87
CA SER A 86 6.44 -10.20 5.75
C SER A 86 7.11 -10.51 4.41
N ASP A 87 6.34 -11.06 3.45
CA ASP A 87 6.73 -11.18 2.03
C ASP A 87 6.02 -10.13 1.15
N GLY A 88 5.42 -9.11 1.79
CA GLY A 88 4.60 -8.08 1.14
C GLY A 88 3.13 -8.48 0.90
N VAL A 89 2.78 -9.76 1.04
CA VAL A 89 1.40 -10.28 0.88
C VAL A 89 0.90 -10.94 2.17
N ASN A 90 1.75 -11.77 2.77
CA ASN A 90 1.55 -12.52 3.99
C ASN A 90 2.37 -11.88 5.11
N ASN A 91 1.88 -12.07 6.34
CA ASN A 91 2.57 -11.64 7.54
C ASN A 91 2.64 -12.80 8.51
N ASP A 92 3.76 -12.94 9.19
CA ASP A 92 3.98 -13.96 10.20
C ASP A 92 4.81 -13.41 11.37
N ARG A 93 4.33 -13.67 12.60
CA ARG A 93 4.95 -13.20 13.84
C ARG A 93 5.42 -14.43 14.64
N PRO A 94 6.70 -14.80 14.55
CA PRO A 94 7.21 -15.96 15.24
C PRO A 94 7.31 -15.72 16.75
N TYR A 95 7.23 -16.81 17.52
CA TYR A 95 7.57 -16.82 18.93
C TYR A 95 8.99 -17.40 19.07
N LEU A 96 9.97 -16.52 19.24
CA LEU A 96 11.40 -16.84 19.20
C LEU A 96 11.87 -17.36 20.56
N ILE A 97 12.76 -18.35 20.61
CA ILE A 97 13.41 -18.82 21.86
C ILE A 97 12.41 -19.13 23.02
N PRO A 98 11.38 -19.96 22.81
CA PRO A 98 10.29 -20.16 23.78
C PRO A 98 10.69 -20.73 25.14
N ASP A 99 11.85 -21.40 25.19
CA ASP A 99 12.29 -22.13 26.38
C ASP A 99 13.00 -21.24 27.40
N ASP A 100 13.41 -20.02 27.02
CA ASP A 100 14.14 -19.10 27.87
C ASP A 100 13.23 -18.00 28.41
N SER A 101 13.21 -17.80 29.73
CA SER A 101 12.36 -16.79 30.38
C SER A 101 12.94 -15.38 30.33
N PHE A 102 14.16 -15.22 29.83
CA PHE A 102 14.87 -13.95 29.67
C PHE A 102 15.82 -14.11 28.49
N VAL A 103 15.70 -13.24 27.51
CA VAL A 103 16.61 -13.20 26.36
C VAL A 103 17.15 -11.79 26.19
N GLU A 104 18.37 -11.70 25.70
CA GLU A 104 18.98 -10.44 25.30
C GLU A 104 18.62 -10.11 23.85
N GLY A 105 18.65 -8.82 23.49
CA GLY A 105 18.26 -8.39 22.15
C GLY A 105 19.05 -9.07 21.02
N TRP A 106 20.36 -9.32 21.22
CA TRP A 106 21.18 -9.99 20.21
C TRP A 106 20.79 -11.47 20.01
N GLU A 107 20.19 -12.11 21.02
CA GLU A 107 19.69 -13.48 20.91
C GLU A 107 18.43 -13.51 20.03
N LEU A 108 17.53 -12.54 20.21
CA LEU A 108 16.37 -12.36 19.32
C LEU A 108 16.81 -12.03 17.89
N ASP A 109 17.79 -11.14 17.72
CA ASP A 109 18.32 -10.77 16.40
C ASP A 109 18.92 -12.00 15.67
N ALA A 110 19.61 -12.88 16.40
CA ALA A 110 20.13 -14.12 15.85
C ALA A 110 19.00 -15.11 15.49
N ALA A 111 18.03 -15.29 16.39
CA ALA A 111 16.90 -16.19 16.20
C ALA A 111 16.00 -15.75 15.03
N VAL A 112 15.74 -14.45 14.88
CA VAL A 112 14.96 -13.93 13.75
C VAL A 112 15.72 -14.09 12.44
N ALA A 113 17.04 -13.91 12.41
CA ALA A 113 17.84 -14.13 11.20
C ALA A 113 17.78 -15.61 10.74
N GLU A 114 17.83 -16.56 11.68
CA GLU A 114 17.64 -17.98 11.38
C GLU A 114 16.22 -18.28 10.90
N TYR A 115 15.21 -17.66 11.52
CA TYR A 115 13.82 -17.81 11.11
C TYR A 115 13.57 -17.27 9.70
N GLU A 116 14.03 -16.05 9.41
CA GLU A 116 13.96 -15.43 8.08
C GLU A 116 14.65 -16.30 7.02
N ALA A 117 15.85 -16.83 7.34
CA ALA A 117 16.55 -17.74 6.45
C ALA A 117 15.73 -19.01 6.18
N SER A 118 14.96 -19.50 7.16
CA SER A 118 14.09 -20.68 7.01
C SER A 118 12.88 -20.42 6.10
N LEU A 119 12.34 -19.20 6.13
CA LEU A 119 11.23 -18.78 5.27
C LEU A 119 11.64 -18.61 3.80
N ASN A 120 12.93 -18.38 3.54
CA ASN A 120 13.49 -18.11 2.22
C ASN A 120 14.27 -19.30 1.59
N GLN A 121 14.06 -20.53 2.08
CA GLN A 121 14.68 -21.75 1.52
C GLN A 121 14.00 -22.24 0.24
#